data_AF-A0A2M7KY69-F1
#
_entry.id   AF-A0A2M7KY69-F1
#
_cell.length_a   1.000
_cell.length_b   1.000
_cell.length_c   1.000
_cell.angle_alpha   90.00
_cell.angle_beta   90.00
_cell.angle_gamma   90.00
#
_symmetry.space_group_name_H-M   'P 1'
#
loop_
_entity.id
_entity.type
_entity.pdbx_description
1 polymer ?
#
loop_
_entity_poly.entity_id
_entity_poly.type
_entity_poly.pdbx_seq_one_letter_code
_entity_poly.pdbx_strand_id
1 'polypeptide(L)'
;MHPLIITATPNICWLKSEVDYPRTPEAIAEEAALCQQNGATILHTHAEGKWAETIAAVRTKCDIIVQCGMSSLPIPERMEVYENKADMISIILNHHD
;
A
#
# COMPACT_ATOMS: atom_id res chain seq x y z
N MET A 1 -16.57 17.40 -16.01
CA MET A 1 -15.80 17.34 -14.75
C MET A 1 -14.80 16.20 -14.88
N HIS A 2 -13.55 16.37 -14.44
CA HIS A 2 -12.55 15.29 -14.49
C HIS A 2 -12.61 14.48 -13.19
N PRO A 3 -12.57 13.14 -13.24
CA PRO A 3 -12.52 12.31 -12.04
C PRO A 3 -11.29 12.65 -11.18
N LEU A 4 -11.46 12.69 -9.86
CA LEU A 4 -10.37 12.85 -8.89
C LEU A 4 -9.91 11.47 -8.42
N ILE A 5 -8.60 11.23 -8.46
CA ILE A 5 -7.96 10.04 -7.88
C ILE A 5 -7.44 10.42 -6.50
N ILE A 6 -7.86 9.68 -5.48
CA ILE A 6 -7.40 9.87 -4.11
C ILE A 6 -6.56 8.65 -3.72
N THR A 7 -5.31 8.89 -3.34
CA THR A 7 -4.42 7.87 -2.77
C THR A 7 -4.38 8.03 -1.25
N ALA A 8 -4.73 6.97 -0.53
CA ALA A 8 -4.58 6.90 0.92
C ALA A 8 -3.25 6.21 1.28
N THR A 9 -2.57 6.71 2.32
CA THR A 9 -1.30 6.14 2.80
C THR A 9 -1.34 5.93 4.32
N PRO A 10 -2.08 4.91 4.81
CA PRO A 10 -2.12 4.58 6.22
C PRO A 10 -0.85 3.82 6.63
N ASN A 11 0.22 4.56 6.86
CA ASN A 11 1.53 4.02 7.22
C ASN A 11 2.17 4.86 8.33
N ILE A 12 3.34 4.45 8.81
CA ILE A 12 4.11 5.15 9.84
C ILE A 12 4.28 6.64 9.51
N CYS A 13 3.90 7.49 10.45
CA CYS A 13 4.12 8.93 10.37
C CYS A 13 5.36 9.31 11.18
N TRP A 14 6.43 9.74 10.48
CA TRP A 14 7.69 10.07 11.14
C TRP A 14 7.62 11.35 11.97
N LEU A 15 6.67 12.24 11.63
CA LEU A 15 6.42 13.47 12.37
C LEU A 15 5.56 13.25 13.63
N LYS A 16 4.85 12.12 13.71
CA LYS A 16 3.95 11.74 14.81
C LYS A 16 4.02 10.23 15.03
N SER A 17 5.16 9.76 15.53
CA SER A 17 5.46 8.34 15.70
C SER A 17 4.54 7.61 16.68
N GLU A 18 3.83 8.36 17.52
CA GLU A 18 2.84 7.85 18.48
C GLU A 18 1.51 7.44 17.83
N VAL A 19 1.26 7.88 16.59
CA VAL A 19 0.04 7.53 15.86
C VAL A 19 0.15 6.09 15.37
N ASP A 20 -0.80 5.25 15.80
CA ASP A 20 -0.85 3.87 15.38
C ASP A 20 -1.27 3.73 13.90
N TYR A 21 -0.90 2.62 13.28
CA TYR A 21 -1.15 2.34 11.87
C TYR A 21 -1.29 0.82 11.65
N PRO A 22 -1.97 0.37 10.58
CA PRO A 22 -2.18 -1.06 10.35
C PRO A 22 -0.86 -1.77 10.00
N ARG A 23 -0.60 -2.92 10.63
CA ARG A 23 0.65 -3.70 10.46
C ARG A 23 0.46 -5.16 10.04
N THR A 24 -0.76 -5.67 10.10
CA THR A 24 -1.07 -7.05 9.68
C THR A 24 -1.86 -7.03 8.38
N PRO A 25 -1.80 -8.08 7.54
CA PRO A 25 -2.60 -8.18 6.32
C PRO A 25 -4.08 -7.86 6.55
N GLU A 26 -4.66 -8.36 7.64
CA GLU A 26 -6.07 -8.15 8.01
C GLU A 26 -6.33 -6.69 8.37
N ALA A 27 -5.49 -6.10 9.22
CA ALA A 27 -5.63 -4.69 9.61
C ALA A 27 -5.48 -3.76 8.41
N ILE A 28 -4.56 -4.06 7.48
CA ILE A 28 -4.38 -3.32 6.23
C ILE A 28 -5.63 -3.46 5.36
N ALA A 29 -6.22 -4.66 5.26
CA ALA A 29 -7.44 -4.88 4.49
C ALA A 29 -8.67 -4.15 5.06
N GLU A 30 -8.82 -4.10 6.39
CA GLU A 30 -9.88 -3.31 7.03
C GLU A 30 -9.70 -1.82 6.75
N GLU A 31 -8.47 -1.31 6.90
CA GLU A 31 -8.15 0.09 6.61
C GLU A 31 -8.35 0.43 5.13
N ALA A 32 -8.02 -0.50 4.23
CA ALA A 32 -8.24 -0.37 2.78
C ALA A 32 -9.72 -0.17 2.46
N ALA A 33 -10.59 -0.99 3.06
CA ALA A 33 -12.03 -0.90 2.87
C ALA A 33 -12.58 0.42 3.43
N LEU A 34 -12.10 0.87 4.60
CA LEU A 34 -12.48 2.15 5.18
C LEU A 34 -12.04 3.32 4.29
N CYS A 35 -10.81 3.30 3.79
CA CYS A 35 -10.30 4.29 2.84
C CYS A 35 -11.16 4.34 1.57
N GLN A 36 -11.52 3.19 1.00
CA GLN A 36 -12.37 3.12 -0.18
C GLN A 36 -13.77 3.68 0.07
N GLN A 37 -14.39 3.34 1.20
CA GLN A 37 -15.69 3.88 1.62
C GLN A 37 -15.68 5.42 1.75
N ASN A 38 -14.52 6.00 2.06
CA ASN A 38 -14.31 7.45 2.17
C ASN A 38 -13.75 8.10 0.89
N GLY A 39 -13.72 7.37 -0.23
CA GLY A 39 -13.43 7.92 -1.56
C GLY A 39 -12.00 7.70 -2.07
N ALA A 40 -11.14 6.98 -1.34
CA ALA A 40 -9.85 6.56 -1.87
C ALA A 40 -10.03 5.53 -2.99
N THR A 41 -9.27 5.69 -4.07
CA THR A 41 -9.23 4.71 -5.18
C THR A 41 -7.93 3.92 -5.20
N ILE A 42 -6.91 4.39 -4.50
CA ILE A 42 -5.61 3.73 -4.35
C ILE A 42 -5.24 3.66 -2.88
N LEU A 43 -4.79 2.50 -2.43
CA LEU A 43 -4.11 2.30 -1.15
C LEU A 43 -2.62 2.17 -1.39
N HIS A 44 -1.82 3.11 -0.89
CA HIS A 44 -0.39 2.93 -0.74
C HIS A 44 -0.08 2.36 0.64
N THR A 45 0.58 1.21 0.71
CA THR A 45 0.95 0.57 1.98
C THR A 45 2.33 -0.06 1.89
N HIS A 46 2.92 -0.40 3.04
CA HIS A 46 4.18 -1.14 3.19
C HIS A 46 3.86 -2.45 3.92
N ALA A 47 4.29 -3.58 3.37
CA ALA A 47 4.01 -4.91 3.91
C ALA A 47 5.13 -5.90 3.58
N GLU A 48 6.38 -5.46 3.77
CA GLU A 48 7.58 -6.26 3.50
C GLU A 48 7.51 -7.63 4.18
N GLY A 49 7.78 -8.68 3.39
CA GLY A 49 7.71 -10.08 3.83
C GLY A 49 6.29 -10.64 3.97
N LYS A 50 5.26 -9.86 3.64
CA LYS A 50 3.83 -10.27 3.71
C LYS A 50 3.03 -9.75 2.51
N TRP A 51 3.65 -9.56 1.35
CA TRP A 51 2.96 -8.95 0.21
C TRP A 51 1.87 -9.86 -0.35
N ALA A 52 2.16 -11.15 -0.51
CA ALA A 52 1.17 -12.11 -0.99
C ALA A 52 -0.10 -12.12 -0.12
N GLU A 53 0.09 -12.19 1.21
CA GLU A 53 -0.99 -12.20 2.20
C GLU A 53 -1.78 -10.88 2.20
N THR A 54 -1.07 -9.75 2.19
CA THR A 54 -1.68 -8.42 2.20
C THR A 54 -2.51 -8.17 0.94
N ILE A 55 -1.97 -8.48 -0.23
CA ILE A 55 -2.68 -8.29 -1.51
C ILE A 55 -3.93 -9.17 -1.56
N ALA A 56 -3.83 -10.43 -1.14
CA ALA A 56 -4.97 -11.34 -1.10
C ALA A 56 -6.05 -10.88 -0.11
N ALA A 57 -5.65 -10.42 1.08
CA ALA A 57 -6.56 -9.92 2.10
C ALA A 57 -7.32 -8.67 1.62
N VAL A 58 -6.62 -7.69 1.03
CA VAL A 58 -7.25 -6.47 0.50
C VAL A 58 -8.24 -6.80 -0.62
N ARG A 59 -7.85 -7.64 -1.59
CA ARG A 59 -8.72 -8.07 -2.71
C ARG A 59 -9.94 -8.85 -2.27
N THR A 60 -9.84 -9.60 -1.17
CA THR A 60 -11.00 -10.30 -0.60
C THR A 60 -11.98 -9.34 0.05
N LYS A 61 -11.48 -8.21 0.57
CA LYS A 61 -12.25 -7.25 1.35
C LYS A 61 -12.89 -6.16 0.50
N CYS A 62 -12.19 -5.68 -0.52
CA CYS A 62 -12.58 -4.49 -1.27
C CYS A 62 -11.86 -4.39 -2.64
N ASP A 63 -12.32 -3.48 -3.51
CA ASP A 63 -11.85 -3.35 -4.90
C ASP A 63 -10.81 -2.23 -5.08
N ILE A 64 -10.20 -1.74 -4.01
CA ILE A 64 -9.22 -0.65 -4.09
C ILE A 64 -7.94 -1.11 -4.78
N ILE A 65 -7.32 -0.23 -5.58
CA ILE A 65 -6.02 -0.50 -6.22
C ILE A 65 -4.95 -0.54 -5.12
N VAL A 66 -4.18 -1.62 -5.06
CA VAL A 66 -3.06 -1.76 -4.11
C VAL A 66 -1.77 -1.29 -4.76
N GLN A 67 -1.17 -0.24 -4.19
CA GLN A 67 0.15 0.25 -4.53
C GLN A 67 1.17 -0.17 -3.48
N CYS A 68 2.10 -1.05 -3.87
CA CYS A 68 3.16 -1.54 -2.99
C CYS A 68 4.29 -0.49 -2.84
N GLY A 69 4.46 -0.01 -1.61
CA GLY A 69 5.55 0.88 -1.19
C GLY A 69 6.83 0.10 -0.91
N MET A 70 7.84 0.18 -1.79
CA MET A 70 9.12 -0.54 -1.63
C MET A 70 10.31 0.21 -2.22
N SER A 71 10.17 1.52 -2.42
CA SER A 71 11.14 2.28 -3.21
C SER A 71 12.55 2.33 -2.59
N SER A 72 12.69 1.99 -1.32
CA SER A 72 13.95 1.88 -0.58
C SER A 72 14.65 0.51 -0.71
N LEU A 73 13.97 -0.53 -1.16
CA LEU A 73 14.54 -1.89 -1.24
C LEU A 73 15.32 -2.12 -2.55
N PRO A 74 16.39 -2.92 -2.58
CA PRO A 74 16.98 -3.40 -3.83
C PRO A 74 15.98 -4.15 -4.73
N ILE A 75 16.17 -4.14 -6.06
CA ILE A 75 15.27 -4.82 -7.01
C ILE A 75 15.00 -6.30 -6.66
N PRO A 76 16.00 -7.13 -6.29
CA PRO A 76 15.75 -8.53 -5.94
C PRO A 76 14.78 -8.70 -4.76
N GLU A 77 14.77 -7.76 -3.82
CA GLU A 77 13.89 -7.79 -2.64
C GLU A 77 12.45 -7.36 -2.95
N ARG A 78 12.20 -6.86 -4.18
CA ARG A 78 10.87 -6.43 -4.64
C ARG A 78 10.12 -7.53 -5.41
N MET A 79 10.77 -8.66 -5.69
CA MET A 79 10.24 -9.67 -6.64
C MET A 79 8.90 -10.27 -6.21
N GLU A 80 8.66 -10.43 -4.91
CA GLU A 80 7.41 -10.97 -4.36
C GLU A 80 6.17 -10.22 -4.90
N VAL A 81 6.27 -8.90 -5.02
CA VAL A 81 5.18 -8.03 -5.50
C VAL A 81 4.88 -8.23 -6.99
N TYR A 82 5.93 -8.46 -7.80
CA TYR A 82 5.78 -8.77 -9.21
C TYR A 82 5.15 -10.15 -9.42
N GLU A 83 5.60 -11.15 -8.66
CA GLU A 83 5.09 -12.53 -8.71
C GLU A 83 3.61 -12.59 -8.30
N ASN A 84 3.21 -11.80 -7.31
CA ASN A 84 1.83 -11.70 -6.83
C ASN A 84 0.96 -10.70 -7.62
N LYS A 85 1.50 -10.13 -8.70
CA LYS A 85 0.80 -9.21 -9.62
C LYS A 85 0.10 -8.07 -8.87
N ALA A 86 0.83 -7.34 -8.04
CA ALA A 86 0.29 -6.12 -7.45
C ALA A 86 -0.18 -5.15 -8.54
N ASP A 87 -1.17 -4.33 -8.21
CA ASP A 87 -1.80 -3.45 -9.19
C ASP A 87 -0.86 -2.30 -9.56
N MET A 88 -0.09 -1.80 -8.57
CA MET A 88 0.91 -0.75 -8.75
C MET A 88 2.13 -0.96 -7.85
N ILE A 89 3.27 -0.42 -8.27
CA ILE A 89 4.50 -0.33 -7.46
C ILE A 89 4.97 1.12 -7.45
N SER A 90 5.31 1.63 -6.26
CA SER A 90 5.96 2.96 -6.16
C SER A 90 7.42 2.89 -6.58
N ILE A 91 7.89 3.93 -7.29
CA ILE A 91 9.28 4.07 -7.72
C ILE A 91 9.78 5.45 -7.33
N ILE A 92 10.85 5.52 -6.53
CA ILE A 92 11.62 6.74 -6.32
C ILE A 92 12.50 6.94 -7.56
N LEU A 93 12.26 8.03 -8.28
CA LEU A 93 12.97 8.35 -9.54
C LEU A 93 14.36 8.97 -9.31
N ASN A 94 14.66 9.42 -8.10
CA ASN A 94 15.95 10.00 -7.76
C ASN A 94 16.22 9.83 -6.26
N HIS A 95 17.46 9.51 -5.87
CA HIS A 95 17.91 9.71 -4.49
C HIS A 95 18.57 11.08 -4.42
N HIS A 96 18.25 11.85 -3.37
CA HIS A 96 19.08 12.99 -3.02
C HIS A 96 20.32 12.43 -2.32
N ASP A 97 21.47 12.53 -2.98
CA ASP A 97 22.77 12.50 -2.29
C ASP A 97 22.96 13.80 -1.49
#